data_AF-A0A932M7X1-F1
#
_entry.id   AF-A0A932M7X1-F1
#
_cell.length_a   1.000
_cell.length_b   1.000
_cell.length_c   1.000
_cell.angle_alpha   90.00
_cell.angle_beta   90.00
_cell.angle_gamma   90.00
#
_symmetry.space_group_name_H-M   'P 1'
#
loop_
_entity.id
_entity.type
_entity.pdbx_description
1 polymer ?
#
loop_
_entity_poly.entity_id
_entity_poly.type
_entity_poly.pdbx_seq_one_letter_code
_entity_poly.pdbx_strand_id
1 'polypeptide(L)'
;MNVRTQVLLWAAQRVSAAVLAVCVLVHLVTIIYAVRNGLSAAEILGRTRGNAAWAAFYVLFVAAVAVHAPIGLRSALAESFNWRGRGLDIAVLALAVALAVLGLRAVYAVFT
;
A
#
# COMPACT_ATOMS: atom_id res chain seq x y z
N MET A 1 0.57 -21.55 -13.00
CA MET A 1 0.98 -20.21 -13.47
C MET A 1 2.13 -20.37 -14.45
N ASN A 2 2.09 -19.71 -15.61
CA ASN A 2 3.19 -19.75 -16.57
C ASN A 2 4.41 -18.96 -16.04
N VAL A 3 5.62 -19.32 -16.48
CA VAL A 3 6.91 -18.67 -16.17
C VAL A 3 6.84 -17.16 -16.39
N ARG A 4 6.25 -16.71 -17.50
CA ARG A 4 6.08 -15.27 -17.78
C ARG A 4 5.36 -14.54 -16.66
N THR A 5 4.26 -15.09 -16.14
CA THR A 5 3.49 -14.50 -15.04
C THR A 5 4.32 -14.44 -13.76
N GLN A 6 5.10 -15.47 -13.48
CA GLN A 6 5.96 -15.51 -12.29
C GLN A 6 7.03 -14.42 -12.35
N VAL A 7 7.67 -14.24 -13.52
CA VAL A 7 8.66 -13.18 -13.75
C VAL A 7 8.04 -11.79 -13.58
N LEU A 8 6.85 -11.57 -14.15
CA LEU A 8 6.14 -10.29 -14.03
C LEU A 8 5.78 -9.96 -12.57
N LEU A 9 5.25 -10.93 -11.81
CA LEU A 9 4.90 -10.73 -10.41
C LEU A 9 6.15 -10.49 -9.55
N TRP A 10 7.23 -11.21 -9.82
CA TRP A 10 8.52 -10.99 -9.15
C TRP A 10 9.05 -9.57 -9.40
N ALA A 11 9.03 -9.13 -10.66
CA ALA A 11 9.45 -7.78 -11.03
C ALA A 11 8.55 -6.71 -10.38
N ALA A 12 7.23 -6.90 -10.43
CA ALA A 12 6.26 -6.02 -9.80
C ALA A 12 6.51 -5.89 -8.29
N GLN A 13 6.80 -7.01 -7.60
CA GLN A 13 7.10 -7.00 -6.17
C GLN A 13 8.39 -6.24 -5.84
N ARG A 14 9.45 -6.36 -6.67
CA ARG A 14 10.72 -5.63 -6.47
C ARG A 14 10.60 -4.13 -6.74
N VAL A 15 9.96 -3.75 -7.84
CA VAL A 15 9.75 -2.34 -8.20
C VAL A 15 8.87 -1.65 -7.17
N SER A 16 7.73 -2.28 -6.80
CA SER A 16 6.86 -1.74 -5.74
C SER A 16 7.57 -1.66 -4.38
N ALA A 17 8.47 -2.60 -4.05
CA ALA A 17 9.28 -2.52 -2.84
C ALA A 17 10.22 -1.30 -2.84
N ALA A 18 10.89 -1.03 -3.97
CA ALA A 18 11.78 0.13 -4.08
C ALA A 18 11.01 1.45 -3.92
N VAL A 19 9.83 1.56 -4.54
CA VAL A 19 8.93 2.71 -4.35
C VAL A 19 8.49 2.82 -2.88
N LEU A 20 8.04 1.71 -2.28
CA LEU A 20 7.62 1.69 -0.88
C LEU A 20 8.74 2.04 0.09
N ALA A 21 9.98 1.64 -0.16
CA ALA A 21 11.09 1.99 0.71
C ALA A 21 11.24 3.52 0.85
N VAL A 22 11.14 4.23 -0.27
CA VAL A 22 11.18 5.71 -0.28
C VAL A 22 9.91 6.29 0.35
N CYS A 23 8.73 5.80 -0.05
CA CYS A 23 7.45 6.28 0.47
C CYS A 23 7.34 6.08 1.99
N VAL A 24 7.73 4.92 2.52
CA VAL A 24 7.70 4.62 3.95
C VAL A 24 8.67 5.52 4.72
N LEU A 25 9.86 5.78 4.18
CA LEU A 25 10.80 6.71 4.82
C LEU A 25 10.21 8.12 4.93
N VAL A 26 9.70 8.67 3.81
CA VAL A 26 9.07 9.99 3.79
C VAL A 26 7.86 10.04 4.72
N HIS A 27 7.00 9.03 4.67
CA HIS A 27 5.82 8.92 5.52
C HIS A 27 6.17 8.87 7.00
N LEU A 28 7.15 8.05 7.39
CA LEU A 28 7.55 7.87 8.78
C LEU A 28 8.18 9.16 9.34
N VAL A 29 9.08 9.79 8.59
CA VAL A 29 9.66 11.10 8.97
C VAL A 29 8.55 12.14 9.15
N THR A 30 7.57 12.16 8.25
CA THR A 30 6.44 13.10 8.32
C THR A 30 5.59 12.85 9.55
N ILE A 31 5.24 11.60 9.86
CA ILE A 31 4.46 11.27 11.06
C ILE A 31 5.23 11.67 12.32
N ILE A 32 6.52 11.30 12.43
CA ILE A 32 7.35 11.64 13.60
C ILE A 32 7.37 13.15 13.84
N TYR A 33 7.43 13.96 12.77
CA TYR A 33 7.38 15.40 12.88
C TYR A 33 5.97 15.92 13.23
N ALA A 34 4.95 15.42 12.53
CA ALA A 34 3.57 15.90 12.64
C ALA A 34 2.94 15.62 14.02
N VAL A 35 3.25 14.47 14.62
CA VAL A 35 2.69 14.03 15.91
C VAL A 35 3.10 14.94 17.07
N ARG A 36 4.21 15.69 16.95
CA ARG A 36 4.70 16.60 18.01
C ARG A 36 3.69 17.67 18.42
N ASN A 37 2.78 18.04 17.51
CA ASN A 37 1.78 19.08 17.76
C ASN A 37 0.40 18.49 18.17
N GLY A 38 0.20 17.18 18.00
CA GLY A 38 -1.08 16.49 18.20
C GLY A 38 -1.47 15.59 17.01
N LEU A 39 -2.41 14.66 17.26
CA LEU A 39 -2.93 13.67 16.30
C LEU A 39 -4.46 13.76 16.14
N SER A 40 -5.03 14.95 16.20
CA SER A 40 -6.46 15.14 15.96
C SER A 40 -6.82 15.12 14.47
N ALA A 41 -8.09 14.81 14.17
CA ALA A 41 -8.61 14.88 12.81
C ALA A 41 -8.44 16.29 12.20
N ALA A 42 -8.62 17.34 13.01
CA ALA A 42 -8.44 18.73 12.57
C ALA A 42 -7.00 19.02 12.14
N GLU A 43 -6.01 18.49 12.87
CA GLU A 43 -4.59 18.67 12.53
C GLU A 43 -4.15 17.89 11.31
N ILE A 44 -4.71 16.68 11.11
CA ILE A 44 -4.50 15.91 9.89
C ILE A 44 -5.05 16.70 8.70
N LEU A 45 -6.33 17.08 8.76
CA LEU A 45 -7.00 17.82 7.68
C LEU A 45 -6.35 19.18 7.41
N GLY A 46 -5.88 19.89 8.45
CA GLY A 46 -5.16 21.15 8.29
C GLY A 46 -3.87 21.04 7.47
N ARG A 47 -3.30 19.83 7.35
CA ARG A 47 -2.08 19.56 6.57
C ARG A 47 -2.36 18.88 5.22
N THR A 48 -3.45 18.15 5.09
CA THR A 48 -3.76 17.32 3.91
C THR A 48 -4.82 17.91 2.98
N ARG A 49 -5.79 18.66 3.52
CA ARG A 49 -6.95 19.13 2.75
C ARG A 49 -6.51 20.11 1.66
N GLY A 50 -6.95 19.86 0.42
CA GLY A 50 -6.57 20.63 -0.76
C GLY A 50 -5.11 20.46 -1.20
N ASN A 51 -4.30 19.64 -0.50
CA ASN A 51 -2.89 19.48 -0.82
C ASN A 51 -2.67 18.39 -1.88
N ALA A 52 -2.55 18.82 -3.14
CA ALA A 52 -2.36 17.90 -4.27
C ALA A 52 -1.06 17.08 -4.19
N ALA A 53 0.01 17.62 -3.61
CA ALA A 53 1.27 16.91 -3.46
C ALA A 53 1.14 15.72 -2.49
N TRP A 54 0.49 15.93 -1.34
CA TRP A 54 0.20 14.84 -0.41
C TRP A 54 -0.79 13.83 -1.00
N ALA A 55 -1.81 14.28 -1.72
CA ALA A 55 -2.74 13.37 -2.39
C ALA A 55 -2.01 12.47 -3.41
N ALA A 56 -1.17 13.04 -4.30
CA ALA A 56 -0.40 12.28 -5.27
C ALA A 56 0.58 11.30 -4.59
N PHE A 57 1.26 11.74 -3.53
CA PHE A 57 2.14 10.89 -2.73
C PHE A 57 1.40 9.67 -2.18
N TYR A 58 0.24 9.87 -1.55
CA TYR A 58 -0.52 8.76 -0.97
C TYR A 58 -1.22 7.89 -2.01
N VAL A 59 -1.60 8.42 -3.18
CA VAL A 59 -2.06 7.57 -4.30
C VAL A 59 -0.94 6.63 -4.75
N LEU A 60 0.29 7.15 -4.92
CA LEU A 60 1.46 6.33 -5.27
C LEU A 60 1.74 5.28 -4.19
N PHE A 61 1.69 5.68 -2.91
CA PHE A 61 1.86 4.78 -1.77
C PHE A 61 0.83 3.64 -1.84
N VAL A 62 -0.46 3.97 -1.97
CA VAL A 62 -1.57 3.00 -2.01
C VAL A 62 -1.41 2.06 -3.21
N ALA A 63 -1.06 2.58 -4.39
CA ALA A 63 -0.82 1.75 -5.56
C ALA A 63 0.34 0.77 -5.34
N ALA A 64 1.45 1.24 -4.76
CA ALA A 64 2.60 0.40 -4.49
C ALA A 64 2.30 -0.69 -3.45
N VAL A 65 1.60 -0.37 -2.35
CA VAL A 65 1.25 -1.37 -1.31
C VAL A 65 0.20 -2.37 -1.79
N ALA A 66 -0.78 -1.94 -2.59
CA ALA A 66 -1.79 -2.83 -3.16
C ALA A 66 -1.21 -3.85 -4.15
N VAL A 67 -0.02 -3.57 -4.71
CA VAL A 67 0.75 -4.54 -5.52
C VAL A 67 1.70 -5.35 -4.64
N HIS A 68 2.51 -4.70 -3.81
CA HIS A 68 3.59 -5.35 -3.06
C HIS A 68 3.06 -6.37 -2.04
N ALA A 69 2.11 -5.95 -1.21
CA ALA A 69 1.69 -6.73 -0.05
C ALA A 69 0.99 -8.06 -0.44
N PRO A 70 0.05 -8.10 -1.40
CA PRO A 70 -0.60 -9.36 -1.80
C PRO A 70 0.36 -10.39 -2.41
N ILE A 71 1.34 -9.94 -3.21
CA ILE A 71 2.30 -10.85 -3.84
C ILE A 71 3.22 -11.46 -2.77
N GLY A 72 3.75 -10.64 -1.86
CA GLY A 72 4.57 -11.13 -0.74
C GLY A 72 3.80 -12.00 0.24
N LEU A 73 2.56 -11.62 0.56
CA LEU A 73 1.71 -12.39 1.46
C LEU A 73 1.36 -13.76 0.88
N ARG A 74 1.15 -13.86 -0.44
CA ARG A 74 0.93 -15.13 -1.12
C ARG A 74 2.08 -16.11 -0.86
N SER A 75 3.32 -15.66 -1.01
CA SER A 75 4.50 -16.49 -0.72
C SER A 75 4.55 -16.90 0.76
N ALA A 76 4.36 -15.94 1.67
CA ALA A 76 4.41 -16.20 3.11
C ALA A 76 3.34 -17.21 3.55
N LEU A 77 2.09 -17.06 3.09
CA LEU A 77 1.00 -17.98 3.43
C LEU A 77 1.21 -19.38 2.84
N ALA A 78 1.72 -19.46 1.61
CA ALA A 78 2.01 -20.72 0.97
C ALA A 78 3.16 -21.48 1.64
N GLU A 79 4.15 -20.76 2.18
CA GLU A 79 5.29 -21.34 2.89
C GLU A 79 4.93 -21.71 4.33
N SER A 80 4.39 -20.76 5.11
CA SER A 80 4.15 -20.94 6.54
C SER A 80 2.98 -21.86 6.86
N PHE A 81 1.94 -21.90 6.02
CA PHE A 81 0.72 -22.69 6.28
C PHE A 81 0.46 -23.78 5.25
N ASN A 82 1.37 -23.96 4.28
CA ASN A 82 1.18 -24.85 3.13
C ASN A 82 -0.13 -24.57 2.35
N TRP A 83 -0.66 -23.34 2.44
CA TRP A 83 -1.92 -22.97 1.80
C TRP A 83 -1.69 -22.76 0.30
N ARG A 84 -2.44 -23.48 -0.55
CA ARG A 84 -2.26 -23.45 -2.01
C ARG A 84 -3.60 -23.46 -2.75
N GLY A 85 -3.55 -23.15 -4.04
CA GLY A 85 -4.69 -23.22 -4.95
C GLY A 85 -5.58 -21.97 -4.95
N ARG A 86 -6.77 -22.11 -5.53
CA ARG A 86 -7.68 -20.99 -5.82
C ARG A 86 -8.09 -20.18 -4.59
N GLY A 87 -8.23 -20.81 -3.43
CA GLY A 87 -8.59 -20.11 -2.19
C GLY A 87 -7.56 -19.07 -1.78
N LEU A 88 -6.26 -19.40 -1.87
CA LEU A 88 -5.17 -18.46 -1.62
C LEU A 88 -5.19 -17.31 -2.64
N ASP A 89 -5.34 -17.64 -3.93
CA ASP A 89 -5.35 -16.64 -5.01
C ASP A 89 -6.50 -15.64 -4.84
N ILE A 90 -7.70 -16.11 -4.46
CA ILE A 90 -8.86 -15.24 -4.15
C ILE A 90 -8.59 -14.39 -2.91
N ALA A 91 -8.03 -14.97 -1.84
CA ALA A 91 -7.77 -14.24 -0.60
C ALA A 91 -6.78 -13.08 -0.82
N VAL A 92 -5.67 -13.32 -1.52
CA VAL A 92 -4.70 -12.26 -1.80
C VAL A 92 -5.23 -11.22 -2.79
N LEU A 93 -6.07 -11.64 -3.76
CA LEU A 93 -6.75 -10.69 -4.65
C LEU A 93 -7.74 -9.81 -3.88
N ALA A 94 -8.54 -10.39 -2.98
CA ALA A 94 -9.47 -9.66 -2.13
C ALA A 94 -8.73 -8.64 -1.26
N LEU A 95 -7.58 -9.02 -0.70
CA LEU A 95 -6.71 -8.09 0.03
C LEU A 95 -6.19 -6.96 -0.88
N ALA A 96 -5.74 -7.27 -2.09
CA ALA A 96 -5.27 -6.25 -3.05
C ALA A 96 -6.36 -5.21 -3.33
N VAL A 97 -7.57 -5.68 -3.61
CA VAL A 97 -8.73 -4.81 -3.88
C VAL A 97 -9.11 -4.01 -2.62
N ALA A 98 -9.14 -4.64 -1.45
CA ALA A 98 -9.46 -3.95 -0.20
C ALA A 98 -8.46 -2.83 0.12
N LEU A 99 -7.15 -3.10 -0.03
CA LEU A 99 -6.10 -2.10 0.16
C LEU A 99 -6.25 -0.93 -0.82
N ALA A 100 -6.50 -1.22 -2.10
CA ALA A 100 -6.69 -0.19 -3.12
C ALA A 100 -7.94 0.67 -2.84
N VAL A 101 -9.09 0.04 -2.61
CA VAL A 101 -10.38 0.75 -2.40
C VAL A 101 -10.35 1.56 -1.12
N LEU A 102 -9.98 0.95 0.01
CA LEU A 102 -9.96 1.63 1.30
C LEU A 102 -8.88 2.72 1.34
N GLY A 103 -7.71 2.46 0.75
CA GLY A 103 -6.62 3.42 0.64
C GLY A 103 -7.01 4.64 -0.20
N LEU A 104 -7.53 4.44 -1.42
CA LEU A 104 -7.96 5.54 -2.28
C LEU A 104 -9.14 6.32 -1.66
N ARG A 105 -10.07 5.64 -0.96
CA ARG A 105 -11.12 6.32 -0.21
C ARG A 105 -10.54 7.20 0.90
N ALA A 106 -9.52 6.74 1.61
CA ALA A 106 -8.85 7.54 2.64
C ALA A 106 -8.14 8.76 2.03
N VAL A 107 -7.44 8.59 0.91
CA VAL A 107 -6.80 9.71 0.19
C VAL A 107 -7.83 10.75 -0.23
N TYR A 108 -8.94 10.32 -0.81
CA TYR A 108 -10.03 11.22 -1.18
C TYR A 108 -10.57 11.97 0.04
N ALA A 109 -10.87 11.26 1.14
CA ALA A 109 -11.44 11.84 2.34
C ALA A 109 -10.54 12.88 3.03
N VAL A 110 -9.21 12.71 2.99
CA VAL A 110 -8.28 13.67 3.60
C VAL A 110 -7.88 14.81 2.66
N PHE A 111 -8.12 14.65 1.36
CA PHE A 111 -7.88 15.68 0.34
C PHE A 111 -9.07 16.64 0.22
N THR A 112 -10.31 16.14 0.23
CA THR A 112 -11.52 16.96 0.06
C THR A 112 -11.93 17.69 1.31
#